data_AF-A0A1Z8V9A8-F1
#
_entry.id   AF-A0A1Z8V9A8-F1
#
_cell.length_a   1.000
_cell.length_b   1.000
_cell.length_c   1.000
_cell.angle_alpha   90.00
_cell.angle_beta   90.00
_cell.angle_gamma   90.00
#
_symmetry.space_group_name_H-M   'P 1'
#
loop_
_entity.id
_entity.type
_entity.pdbx_description
1 polymer ?
#
loop_
_entity_poly.entity_id
_entity_poly.type
_entity_poly.pdbx_seq_one_letter_code
_entity_poly.pdbx_strand_id
1 'polypeptide(L)'
;MSSLAPPYLRLHLKSGLIIFINRRCGNLPQATLKIPPGDTLLLASEKAISRRVVFTYYSGCLDCTMKALPNRFYTDREEFLEERERVFAPMWTCIGFASDAPNPGDVQPLEFMEMPLLMVRGSDQTLRVFHNVCRHRGHVLVSERGTVKQSLRCPYHSWTYTLEGKLARTPNIGGVGVNDIADFDPAGFGLFEVSSVEWHDLVFVNLSGDAPAFEEFIAPLERRWEPFWGAGGSSLLRRAPSHSSIRLEVPANWKLAVENYLEAYHLPTVHPALNRFSPLADHEIHLGEDFAGQLSHCYTLGAGTARHLPVFPAWPEALYEEAQYPALFPNTLLGLQADHLFVMVIIPLTHDRTLEETRLYCVGDESVAEDFEDLRQVQHRFWTEVFAEDIGVVTGMQAGRASPGFDGGVLTPVMDKATAHFHQWVAKRVGVTLG
;
A
#
# COMPACT_ATOMS: atom_id res chain seq x y z
N MET A 1 38.06 39.35 -42.44
CA MET A 1 38.46 38.07 -41.80
C MET A 1 38.37 38.24 -40.30
N SER A 2 37.24 37.88 -39.68
CA SER A 2 37.04 37.90 -38.23
C SER A 2 36.64 36.50 -37.80
N SER A 3 37.56 35.77 -37.15
CA SER A 3 37.29 34.44 -36.60
C SER A 3 36.43 34.58 -35.35
N LEU A 4 35.19 34.12 -35.40
CA LEU A 4 34.36 33.90 -34.21
C LEU A 4 34.95 32.75 -33.39
N ALA A 5 35.50 33.04 -32.22
CA ALA A 5 35.92 32.02 -31.26
C ALA A 5 34.67 31.37 -30.59
N PRO A 6 34.68 30.05 -30.31
CA PRO A 6 33.54 29.36 -29.68
C PRO A 6 33.23 29.86 -28.25
N PRO A 7 31.98 29.75 -27.77
CA PRO A 7 31.63 30.11 -26.41
C PRO A 7 32.12 29.03 -25.44
N TYR A 8 33.26 29.25 -24.81
CA TYR A 8 33.76 28.41 -23.73
C TYR A 8 33.31 28.95 -22.37
N LEU A 9 32.87 28.07 -21.46
CA LEU A 9 32.77 28.41 -20.04
C LEU A 9 34.19 28.31 -19.44
N ARG A 10 34.67 29.38 -18.80
CA ARG A 10 35.95 29.38 -18.05
C ARG A 10 35.67 29.10 -16.58
N LEU A 11 36.32 28.08 -16.04
CA LEU A 11 36.32 27.79 -14.60
C LEU A 11 37.71 28.10 -14.04
N HIS A 12 37.76 28.85 -12.93
CA HIS A 12 38.99 29.18 -12.22
C HIS A 12 39.05 28.36 -10.93
N LEU A 13 40.08 27.51 -10.80
CA LEU A 13 40.41 26.82 -9.55
C LEU A 13 41.47 27.62 -8.77
N LYS A 14 41.45 27.54 -7.44
CA LYS A 14 42.45 28.21 -6.57
C LYS A 14 43.90 27.78 -6.86
N SER A 15 44.09 26.59 -7.43
CA SER A 15 45.39 26.05 -7.87
C SER A 15 45.91 26.60 -9.20
N GLY A 16 45.18 27.51 -9.87
CA GLY A 16 45.59 28.13 -11.13
C GLY A 16 45.30 27.32 -12.39
N LEU A 17 44.65 26.16 -12.27
CA LEU A 17 44.22 25.35 -13.42
C LEU A 17 42.98 25.96 -14.09
N ILE A 18 43.05 26.20 -15.41
CA ILE A 18 41.96 26.73 -16.24
C ILE A 18 41.43 25.62 -17.14
N ILE A 19 40.13 25.33 -17.04
CA ILE A 19 39.46 24.30 -17.86
C ILE A 19 38.45 24.99 -18.79
N PHE A 20 38.46 24.58 -20.06
CA PHE A 20 37.57 25.09 -21.11
C PHE A 20 36.48 24.06 -21.41
N ILE A 21 35.20 24.42 -21.20
CA ILE A 21 34.06 23.56 -21.54
C ILE A 21 33.36 24.12 -22.78
N ASN A 22 33.23 23.30 -23.83
CA ASN A 22 32.61 23.68 -25.11
C ASN A 22 31.07 23.59 -25.02
N ARG A 23 30.36 24.69 -25.24
CA ARG A 23 28.89 24.70 -25.36
C ARG A 23 28.47 24.35 -26.78
N ARG A 24 27.97 23.14 -27.00
CA ARG A 24 26.97 22.87 -28.05
C ARG A 24 25.69 22.33 -27.42
N CYS A 25 24.56 22.93 -27.80
CA CYS A 25 23.22 22.52 -27.43
C CYS A 25 22.99 21.03 -27.73
N GLY A 26 22.34 20.32 -26.82
CA GLY A 26 21.67 19.05 -27.12
C GLY A 26 22.05 17.86 -26.25
N ASN A 27 23.23 17.84 -25.63
CA ASN A 27 23.62 16.84 -24.63
C ASN A 27 24.84 17.38 -23.89
N LEU A 28 24.76 17.59 -22.57
CA LEU A 28 25.94 17.89 -21.77
C LEU A 28 26.80 16.61 -21.71
N PRO A 29 28.07 16.61 -22.16
CA PRO A 29 28.96 15.53 -21.80
C PRO A 29 29.15 15.57 -20.27
N GLN A 30 28.87 14.46 -19.60
CA GLN A 30 29.25 14.28 -18.21
C GLN A 30 30.78 14.36 -18.11
N ALA A 31 31.31 15.49 -17.64
CA ALA A 31 32.71 15.62 -17.30
C ALA A 31 32.86 15.38 -15.80
N THR A 32 33.48 14.27 -15.41
CA THR A 32 33.84 14.00 -14.02
C THR A 32 35.07 14.84 -13.65
N LEU A 33 34.87 15.89 -12.84
CA LEU A 33 35.97 16.67 -12.28
C LEU A 33 36.40 16.06 -10.94
N LYS A 34 37.63 15.55 -10.83
CA LYS A 34 38.24 15.21 -9.53
C LYS A 34 38.82 16.48 -8.92
N ILE A 35 38.21 16.98 -7.85
CA ILE A 35 38.73 18.11 -7.07
C ILE A 35 39.43 17.53 -5.82
N PRO A 36 40.69 17.91 -5.55
CA PRO A 36 41.39 17.48 -4.33
C PRO A 36 40.68 17.97 -3.05
N PRO A 37 40.82 17.26 -1.91
CA PRO A 37 40.22 17.69 -0.64
C PRO A 37 40.71 19.08 -0.22
N GLY A 38 39.79 20.00 0.06
CA GLY A 38 40.07 21.36 0.57
C GLY A 38 39.87 22.50 -0.43
N ASP A 39 39.61 22.21 -1.71
CA ASP A 39 39.33 23.23 -2.73
C ASP A 39 37.82 23.53 -2.87
N THR A 40 37.47 24.81 -3.07
CA THR A 40 36.09 25.28 -3.27
C THR A 40 35.88 25.69 -4.73
N LEU A 41 34.81 25.21 -5.36
CA LEU A 41 34.41 25.64 -6.70
C LEU A 41 33.57 26.92 -6.61
N LEU A 42 34.03 28.01 -7.21
CA LEU A 42 33.22 29.24 -7.39
C LEU A 42 32.77 29.33 -8.85
N LEU A 43 31.48 29.15 -9.09
CA LEU A 43 30.87 29.38 -10.39
C LEU A 43 30.43 30.85 -10.48
N ALA A 44 31.20 31.68 -11.18
CA ALA A 44 30.75 33.01 -11.59
C ALA A 44 30.12 32.90 -12.99
N SER A 45 28.82 33.18 -13.10
CA SER A 45 28.11 33.30 -14.36
C SER A 45 27.85 34.79 -14.63
N GLU A 46 28.38 35.32 -15.73
CA GLU A 46 28.00 36.65 -16.25
C GLU A 46 26.59 36.57 -16.88
N LYS A 47 25.58 36.42 -16.02
CA LYS A 47 24.20 36.91 -16.16
C LYS A 47 23.39 36.32 -15.01
N ALA A 48 22.74 37.21 -14.27
CA ALA A 48 21.98 36.91 -13.07
C ALA A 48 20.84 35.92 -13.34
N ILE A 49 20.96 34.70 -12.79
CA ILE A 49 19.84 33.84 -12.41
C ILE A 49 20.21 33.23 -11.06
N SER A 50 19.48 33.64 -10.02
CA SER A 50 19.63 33.16 -8.65
C SER A 50 19.04 31.75 -8.50
N ARG A 51 19.86 30.71 -8.64
CA ARG A 51 19.55 29.40 -8.05
C ARG A 51 20.84 28.82 -7.45
N ARG A 52 20.82 28.61 -6.13
CA ARG A 52 21.86 27.87 -5.40
C ARG A 52 21.81 26.42 -5.88
N VAL A 53 22.79 25.98 -6.65
CA VAL A 53 22.99 24.55 -6.94
C VAL A 53 23.93 24.02 -5.87
N VAL A 54 23.40 23.23 -4.94
CA VAL A 54 24.20 22.52 -3.94
C VAL A 54 24.62 21.19 -4.56
N PHE A 55 25.91 21.00 -4.82
CA PHE A 55 26.47 19.70 -5.17
C PHE A 55 26.87 18.99 -3.88
N THR A 56 26.18 17.91 -3.52
CA THR A 56 26.56 17.03 -2.42
C THR A 56 27.59 16.03 -2.94
N TYR A 57 28.82 16.10 -2.43
CA TYR A 57 29.89 15.16 -2.75
C TYR A 57 29.76 13.91 -1.87
N TYR A 58 29.45 12.76 -2.46
CA TYR A 58 29.60 11.48 -1.76
C TYR A 58 31.03 10.96 -1.96
N SER A 59 31.90 11.22 -0.99
CA SER A 59 33.13 10.44 -0.83
C SER A 59 32.81 9.23 0.05
N GLY A 60 32.40 8.13 -0.57
CA GLY A 60 32.06 6.87 0.09
C GLY A 60 32.28 5.71 -0.88
N CYS A 61 32.66 4.57 -0.32
CA CYS A 61 33.10 3.34 -1.00
C CYS A 61 32.17 2.89 -2.15
N LEU A 62 32.72 2.15 -3.13
CA LEU A 62 32.03 1.45 -4.23
C LEU A 62 31.19 0.24 -3.73
N ASP A 63 30.55 0.39 -2.57
CA ASP A 63 29.65 -0.56 -1.93
C ASP A 63 28.33 0.18 -1.69
N CYS A 64 27.68 0.55 -2.79
CA CYS A 64 26.47 1.38 -2.82
C CYS A 64 25.20 0.57 -3.12
N THR A 65 25.25 -0.75 -2.91
CA THR A 65 24.14 -1.67 -3.15
C THR A 65 23.40 -1.98 -1.85
N MET A 66 22.09 -1.75 -1.83
CA MET A 66 21.25 -2.13 -0.68
C MET A 66 20.87 -3.61 -0.83
N LYS A 67 21.02 -4.39 0.23
CA LYS A 67 20.64 -5.82 0.21
C LYS A 67 19.14 -5.98 0.39
N ALA A 68 18.56 -6.85 -0.41
CA ALA A 68 17.18 -7.24 -0.28
C ALA A 68 16.99 -8.44 0.69
N LEU A 69 15.76 -8.68 1.14
CA LEU A 69 15.42 -9.78 2.04
C LEU A 69 15.83 -11.14 1.44
N PRO A 70 16.45 -12.05 2.23
CA PRO A 70 16.76 -13.40 1.79
C PRO A 70 15.55 -14.21 1.29
N ASN A 71 15.77 -15.18 0.41
CA ASN A 71 14.70 -15.93 -0.26
C ASN A 71 13.78 -16.66 0.72
N ARG A 72 14.32 -17.16 1.84
CA ARG A 72 13.53 -17.87 2.87
C ARG A 72 12.30 -17.09 3.33
N PHE A 73 12.37 -15.76 3.38
CA PHE A 73 11.23 -14.93 3.77
C PHE A 73 10.07 -14.97 2.76
N TYR A 74 10.30 -15.44 1.55
CA TYR A 74 9.29 -15.53 0.50
C TYR A 74 8.85 -16.97 0.23
N THR A 75 9.68 -17.95 0.55
CA THR A 75 9.45 -19.37 0.22
C THR A 75 9.08 -20.23 1.42
N ASP A 76 9.39 -19.79 2.64
CA ASP A 76 9.27 -20.65 3.82
C ASP A 76 8.01 -20.27 4.61
N ARG A 77 7.11 -21.24 4.78
CA ARG A 77 5.86 -21.04 5.53
C ARG A 77 6.10 -20.69 7.00
N GLU A 78 7.14 -21.21 7.63
CA GLU A 78 7.44 -20.88 9.04
C GLU A 78 7.86 -19.41 9.19
N GLU A 79 8.58 -18.83 8.22
CA GLU A 79 8.88 -17.40 8.21
C GLU A 79 7.59 -16.58 8.03
N PHE A 80 6.68 -17.04 7.18
CA PHE A 80 5.37 -16.40 7.01
C PHE A 80 4.53 -16.41 8.30
N LEU A 81 4.56 -17.51 9.06
CA LEU A 81 3.90 -17.55 10.37
C LEU A 81 4.59 -16.62 11.38
N GLU A 82 5.91 -16.50 11.34
CA GLU A 82 6.64 -15.54 12.19
C GLU A 82 6.32 -14.09 11.80
N GLU A 83 6.16 -13.80 10.51
CA GLU A 83 5.69 -12.51 10.01
C GLU A 83 4.29 -12.18 10.53
N ARG A 84 3.41 -13.18 10.68
CA ARG A 84 2.10 -12.97 11.32
C ARG A 84 2.27 -12.37 12.71
N GLU A 85 3.14 -12.96 13.53
CA GLU A 85 3.31 -12.59 14.93
C GLU A 85 4.15 -11.31 15.11
N ARG A 86 5.11 -11.04 14.21
CA ARG A 86 6.07 -9.95 14.38
C ARG A 86 5.85 -8.74 13.48
N VAL A 87 5.18 -8.93 12.35
CA VAL A 87 4.91 -7.86 11.37
C VAL A 87 3.46 -7.44 11.45
N PHE A 88 2.53 -8.38 11.32
CA PHE A 88 1.10 -8.05 11.23
C PHE A 88 0.45 -7.87 12.61
N ALA A 89 0.72 -8.76 13.55
CA ALA A 89 0.05 -8.74 14.85
C ALA A 89 0.26 -7.46 15.67
N PRO A 90 1.46 -6.86 15.77
CA PRO A 90 1.67 -5.64 16.54
C PRO A 90 1.24 -4.36 15.81
N MET A 91 0.85 -4.44 14.53
CA MET A 91 0.47 -3.28 13.72
C MET A 91 -1.06 -3.19 13.58
N TRP A 92 -1.53 -2.04 13.10
CA TRP A 92 -2.83 -1.96 12.43
C TRP A 92 -2.66 -2.45 11.00
N THR A 93 -3.42 -3.47 10.61
CA THR A 93 -3.38 -4.06 9.26
C THR A 93 -4.77 -4.05 8.65
N CYS A 94 -4.89 -3.71 7.37
CA CYS A 94 -6.18 -3.73 6.69
C CYS A 94 -6.52 -5.16 6.27
N ILE A 95 -7.76 -5.61 6.50
CA ILE A 95 -8.21 -6.97 6.16
C ILE A 95 -9.31 -7.02 5.10
N GLY A 96 -9.72 -5.86 4.59
CA GLY A 96 -10.78 -5.75 3.59
C GLY A 96 -11.63 -4.50 3.78
N PHE A 97 -12.87 -4.55 3.30
CA PHE A 97 -13.71 -3.37 3.18
C PHE A 97 -15.03 -3.48 3.95
N ALA A 98 -15.43 -2.40 4.60
CA ALA A 98 -16.66 -2.29 5.37
C ALA A 98 -17.91 -2.42 4.48
N SER A 99 -17.78 -2.01 3.22
CA SER A 99 -18.80 -2.13 2.17
C SER A 99 -19.10 -3.56 1.74
N ASP A 100 -18.33 -4.55 2.20
CA ASP A 100 -18.66 -5.97 2.04
C ASP A 100 -19.63 -6.48 3.11
N ALA A 101 -19.83 -5.72 4.20
CA ALA A 101 -20.84 -5.95 5.23
C ALA A 101 -21.58 -4.64 5.60
N PRO A 102 -22.34 -4.03 4.67
CA PRO A 102 -22.88 -2.69 4.84
C PRO A 102 -24.12 -2.63 5.74
N ASN A 103 -24.88 -3.73 5.91
CA ASN A 103 -26.15 -3.72 6.62
C ASN A 103 -26.09 -4.52 7.92
N PRO A 104 -26.87 -4.13 8.95
CA PRO A 104 -27.02 -4.92 10.16
C PRO A 104 -27.34 -6.39 9.90
N GLY A 105 -26.59 -7.28 10.53
CA GLY A 105 -26.69 -8.73 10.36
C GLY A 105 -25.83 -9.28 9.21
N ASP A 106 -25.19 -8.43 8.40
CA ASP A 106 -24.25 -8.91 7.39
C ASP A 106 -23.05 -9.57 8.05
N VAL A 107 -22.68 -10.74 7.52
CA VAL A 107 -21.54 -11.54 7.93
C VAL A 107 -20.68 -11.82 6.72
N GLN A 108 -19.39 -11.54 6.84
CA GLN A 108 -18.41 -11.72 5.78
C GLN A 108 -17.23 -12.53 6.32
N PRO A 109 -17.16 -13.85 6.06
CA PRO A 109 -15.99 -14.64 6.39
C PRO A 109 -14.82 -14.26 5.47
N LEU A 110 -13.62 -14.24 6.03
CA LEU A 110 -12.39 -14.00 5.28
C LEU A 110 -11.23 -14.78 5.91
N GLU A 111 -10.15 -14.90 5.15
CA GLU A 111 -8.90 -15.50 5.61
C GLU A 111 -7.80 -14.46 5.56
N PHE A 112 -6.98 -14.41 6.61
CA PHE A 112 -5.85 -13.49 6.71
C PHE A 112 -4.70 -14.18 7.45
N MET A 113 -3.54 -14.32 6.80
CA MET A 113 -2.38 -15.02 7.36
C MET A 113 -2.71 -16.43 7.87
N GLU A 114 -3.42 -17.23 7.07
CA GLU A 114 -3.97 -18.55 7.40
C GLU A 114 -4.94 -18.58 8.61
N MET A 115 -5.45 -17.43 9.06
CA MET A 115 -6.44 -17.35 10.13
C MET A 115 -7.85 -17.14 9.58
N PRO A 116 -8.84 -17.94 10.01
CA PRO A 116 -10.22 -17.71 9.66
C PRO A 116 -10.79 -16.57 10.52
N LEU A 117 -11.12 -15.45 9.87
CA LEU A 117 -11.74 -14.27 10.48
C LEU A 117 -13.19 -14.11 10.00
N LEU A 118 -13.97 -13.34 10.75
CA LEU A 118 -15.36 -13.04 10.45
C LEU A 118 -15.65 -11.57 10.75
N MET A 119 -15.97 -10.81 9.71
CA MET A 119 -16.60 -9.50 9.87
C MET A 119 -18.09 -9.67 10.13
N VAL A 120 -18.61 -8.94 11.11
CA VAL A 120 -20.03 -8.92 11.48
C VAL A 120 -20.48 -7.49 11.65
N ARG A 121 -21.50 -7.07 10.91
CA ARG A 121 -22.18 -5.80 11.14
C ARG A 121 -23.26 -5.98 12.20
N GLY A 122 -23.05 -5.37 13.36
CA GLY A 122 -23.99 -5.45 14.48
C GLY A 122 -25.32 -4.75 14.19
N SER A 123 -26.31 -5.03 15.05
CA SER A 123 -27.60 -4.31 15.01
C SER A 123 -27.48 -2.83 15.36
N ASP A 124 -26.38 -2.46 16.00
CA ASP A 124 -25.96 -1.10 16.34
C ASP A 124 -25.12 -0.42 15.24
N GLN A 125 -25.08 -1.00 14.03
CA GLN A 125 -24.24 -0.56 12.90
C GLN A 125 -22.73 -0.64 13.12
N THR A 126 -22.26 -1.14 14.27
CA THR A 126 -20.83 -1.30 14.52
C THR A 126 -20.32 -2.56 13.84
N LEU A 127 -19.30 -2.42 12.99
CA LEU A 127 -18.56 -3.55 12.44
C LEU A 127 -17.63 -4.12 13.50
N ARG A 128 -17.63 -5.44 13.65
CA ARG A 128 -16.75 -6.18 14.55
C ARG A 128 -16.05 -7.27 13.78
N VAL A 129 -14.85 -7.62 14.23
CA VAL A 129 -14.09 -8.73 13.67
C VAL A 129 -13.90 -9.78 14.76
N PHE A 130 -14.23 -11.03 14.45
CA PHE A 130 -13.99 -12.16 15.35
C PHE A 130 -13.08 -13.19 14.68
N HIS A 131 -12.39 -13.99 15.48
CA HIS A 131 -11.96 -15.30 15.00
C HIS A 131 -13.22 -16.11 14.63
N ASN A 132 -13.28 -16.61 13.40
CA ASN A 132 -14.42 -17.36 12.87
C ASN A 132 -14.40 -18.80 13.38
N VAL A 133 -14.39 -18.98 14.69
CA VAL A 133 -14.11 -20.25 15.36
C VAL A 133 -15.05 -20.41 16.55
N CYS A 134 -15.88 -21.46 16.49
CA CYS A 134 -16.75 -21.83 17.60
C CYS A 134 -15.93 -22.22 18.83
N ARG A 135 -16.26 -21.62 19.98
CA ARG A 135 -15.58 -21.85 21.27
C ARG A 135 -15.81 -23.25 21.87
N HIS A 136 -16.71 -24.05 21.31
CA HIS A 136 -16.93 -25.43 21.76
C HIS A 136 -15.82 -26.38 21.31
N ARG A 137 -15.67 -26.58 20.00
CA ARG A 137 -14.73 -27.55 19.39
C ARG A 137 -13.99 -27.02 18.17
N GLY A 138 -13.93 -25.70 18.02
CA GLY A 138 -13.12 -25.06 16.98
C GLY A 138 -13.69 -25.13 15.56
N HIS A 139 -14.98 -25.43 15.39
CA HIS A 139 -15.58 -25.44 14.04
C HIS A 139 -15.77 -24.02 13.51
N VAL A 140 -15.52 -23.79 12.22
CA VAL A 140 -15.80 -22.52 11.54
C VAL A 140 -17.28 -22.16 11.64
N LEU A 141 -17.61 -20.94 12.04
CA LEU A 141 -19.01 -20.55 12.29
C LEU A 141 -19.76 -20.22 11.01
N VAL A 142 -19.12 -19.45 10.13
CA VAL A 142 -19.70 -18.93 8.90
C VAL A 142 -18.77 -19.26 7.75
N SER A 143 -19.23 -20.05 6.77
CA SER A 143 -18.42 -20.46 5.62
C SER A 143 -18.62 -19.57 4.39
N GLU A 144 -19.76 -18.88 4.31
CA GLU A 144 -20.13 -18.05 3.17
C GLU A 144 -20.66 -16.71 3.66
N ARG A 145 -20.49 -15.66 2.84
CA ARG A 145 -21.08 -14.36 3.12
C ARG A 145 -22.60 -14.45 3.15
N GLY A 146 -23.24 -13.60 3.94
CA GLY A 146 -24.70 -13.51 3.94
C GLY A 146 -25.22 -12.57 5.02
N THR A 147 -26.53 -12.62 5.25
CA THR A 147 -27.18 -11.81 6.29
C THR A 147 -27.87 -12.75 7.28
N VAL A 148 -27.52 -12.63 8.56
CA VAL A 148 -28.17 -13.33 9.66
C VAL A 148 -29.13 -12.40 10.39
N LYS A 149 -30.20 -12.94 10.99
CA LYS A 149 -31.18 -12.10 11.67
C LYS A 149 -30.67 -11.52 12.99
N GLN A 150 -30.27 -12.39 13.92
CA GLN A 150 -29.93 -11.98 15.30
C GLN A 150 -28.75 -12.74 15.90
N SER A 151 -28.27 -13.80 15.25
CA SER A 151 -27.30 -14.69 15.87
C SER A 151 -26.51 -15.53 14.87
N LEU A 152 -25.28 -15.86 15.26
CA LEU A 152 -24.40 -16.80 14.58
C LEU A 152 -24.60 -18.20 15.18
N ARG A 153 -25.09 -19.16 14.39
CA ARG A 153 -25.31 -20.53 14.88
C ARG A 153 -24.25 -21.45 14.29
N CYS A 154 -23.42 -22.02 15.17
CA CYS A 154 -22.41 -23.00 14.78
C CYS A 154 -23.07 -24.21 14.10
N PRO A 155 -22.64 -24.60 12.88
CA PRO A 155 -23.25 -25.72 12.15
C PRO A 155 -23.02 -27.07 12.82
N TYR A 156 -22.00 -27.20 13.67
CA TYR A 156 -21.66 -28.47 14.31
C TYR A 156 -22.65 -28.91 15.42
N HIS A 157 -22.77 -28.12 16.49
CA HIS A 157 -23.60 -28.46 17.67
C HIS A 157 -24.61 -27.36 18.03
N SER A 158 -24.86 -26.41 17.12
CA SER A 158 -25.81 -25.31 17.33
C SER A 158 -25.54 -24.44 18.57
N TRP A 159 -24.27 -24.33 19.00
CA TRP A 159 -23.88 -23.24 19.89
C TRP A 159 -24.13 -21.92 19.15
N THR A 160 -24.83 -21.01 19.80
CA THR A 160 -25.34 -19.79 19.18
C THR A 160 -24.75 -18.58 19.86
N TYR A 161 -24.21 -17.66 19.08
CA TYR A 161 -23.60 -16.41 19.54
C TYR A 161 -24.44 -15.22 19.06
N THR A 162 -24.49 -14.13 19.83
CA THR A 162 -25.04 -12.85 19.38
C THR A 162 -24.13 -12.21 18.33
N LEU A 163 -24.56 -11.11 17.69
CA LEU A 163 -23.72 -10.38 16.74
C LEU A 163 -22.55 -9.65 17.42
N GLU A 164 -22.65 -9.44 18.73
CA GLU A 164 -21.59 -8.93 19.61
C GLU A 164 -20.71 -10.07 20.15
N GLY A 165 -20.83 -11.29 19.62
CA GLY A 165 -19.98 -12.43 19.97
C GLY A 165 -20.33 -13.14 21.29
N LYS A 166 -21.38 -12.73 22.02
CA LYS A 166 -21.74 -13.36 23.31
C LYS A 166 -22.36 -14.73 23.11
N LEU A 167 -21.97 -15.74 23.88
CA LEU A 167 -22.59 -17.05 23.83
C LEU A 167 -24.02 -16.99 24.40
N ALA A 168 -25.00 -17.28 23.57
CA ALA A 168 -26.42 -17.15 23.89
C ALA A 168 -27.13 -18.50 24.11
N ARG A 169 -26.71 -19.57 23.44
CA ARG A 169 -27.32 -20.91 23.59
C ARG A 169 -26.31 -22.04 23.46
N THR A 170 -26.49 -23.07 24.28
CA THR A 170 -25.66 -24.28 24.35
C THR A 170 -26.53 -25.55 24.36
N PRO A 171 -27.10 -25.96 23.22
CA PRO A 171 -28.00 -27.10 23.17
C PRO A 171 -27.38 -28.39 23.75
N ASN A 172 -28.13 -29.07 24.60
CA ASN A 172 -27.76 -30.35 25.23
C ASN A 172 -26.46 -30.34 26.08
N ILE A 173 -26.01 -29.18 26.56
CA ILE A 173 -24.77 -29.10 27.37
C ILE A 173 -24.84 -29.92 28.68
N GLY A 174 -26.04 -30.06 29.26
CA GLY A 174 -26.27 -30.88 30.45
C GLY A 174 -26.80 -32.28 30.16
N GLY A 175 -26.77 -32.71 28.89
CA GLY A 175 -27.42 -33.94 28.42
C GLY A 175 -28.64 -33.66 27.55
N VAL A 176 -29.30 -34.74 27.09
CA VAL A 176 -30.41 -34.66 26.12
C VAL A 176 -31.55 -33.80 26.66
N GLY A 177 -31.86 -32.70 25.97
CA GLY A 177 -32.92 -31.76 26.34
C GLY A 177 -32.56 -30.78 27.46
N VAL A 178 -31.33 -30.84 27.99
CA VAL A 178 -30.85 -29.98 29.07
C VAL A 178 -29.83 -29.00 28.49
N ASN A 179 -30.22 -27.73 28.34
CA ASN A 179 -29.47 -26.70 27.62
C ASN A 179 -28.60 -25.80 28.53
N ASP A 180 -28.59 -26.07 29.83
CA ASP A 180 -27.82 -25.37 30.84
C ASP A 180 -27.30 -26.36 31.90
N ILE A 181 -26.22 -25.99 32.60
CA ILE A 181 -25.73 -26.68 33.79
C ILE A 181 -25.20 -25.64 34.78
N ALA A 182 -25.30 -25.91 36.09
CA ALA A 182 -24.96 -24.94 37.13
C ALA A 182 -23.49 -24.47 37.09
N ASP A 183 -22.57 -25.36 36.72
CA ASP A 183 -21.13 -25.09 36.72
C ASP A 183 -20.60 -24.56 35.36
N PHE A 184 -21.49 -24.14 34.45
CA PHE A 184 -21.11 -23.55 33.17
C PHE A 184 -21.55 -22.10 33.09
N ASP A 185 -20.57 -21.19 33.03
CA ASP A 185 -20.80 -19.77 32.81
C ASP A 185 -20.59 -19.43 31.31
N PRO A 186 -21.67 -19.12 30.54
CA PRO A 186 -21.55 -18.75 29.13
C PRO A 186 -20.68 -17.51 28.89
N ALA A 187 -20.51 -16.63 29.89
CA ALA A 187 -19.72 -15.41 29.74
C ALA A 187 -18.23 -15.70 29.42
N GLY A 188 -17.70 -16.84 29.86
CA GLY A 188 -16.32 -17.27 29.55
C GLY A 188 -16.12 -17.84 28.13
N PHE A 189 -17.19 -18.03 27.37
CA PHE A 189 -17.18 -18.75 26.10
C PHE A 189 -17.75 -17.93 24.92
N GLY A 190 -17.74 -16.59 25.01
CA GLY A 190 -17.99 -15.72 23.86
C GLY A 190 -16.91 -15.84 22.78
N LEU A 191 -17.20 -15.39 21.56
CA LEU A 191 -16.22 -15.35 20.48
C LEU A 191 -15.02 -14.48 20.87
N PHE A 192 -13.84 -14.87 20.39
CA PHE A 192 -12.66 -14.02 20.53
C PHE A 192 -12.75 -12.92 19.48
N GLU A 193 -13.00 -11.70 19.97
CA GLU A 193 -12.99 -10.48 19.17
C GLU A 193 -11.55 -10.06 18.88
N VAL A 194 -11.32 -9.60 17.66
CA VAL A 194 -10.06 -9.00 17.22
C VAL A 194 -10.28 -7.48 17.23
N SER A 195 -9.37 -6.73 17.86
CA SER A 195 -9.42 -5.27 17.89
C SER A 195 -9.53 -4.74 16.46
N SER A 196 -10.55 -3.94 16.17
CA SER A 196 -10.85 -3.47 14.81
C SER A 196 -11.33 -2.04 14.78
N VAL A 197 -10.94 -1.30 13.74
CA VAL A 197 -11.40 0.07 13.44
C VAL A 197 -11.86 0.14 11.99
N GLU A 198 -13.03 0.73 11.77
CA GLU A 198 -13.49 1.14 10.46
C GLU A 198 -12.99 2.56 10.18
N TRP A 199 -12.07 2.70 9.22
CA TRP A 199 -11.59 4.00 8.73
C TRP A 199 -12.09 4.19 7.30
N HIS A 200 -13.13 5.00 7.17
CA HIS A 200 -13.96 5.11 5.96
C HIS A 200 -14.58 3.78 5.57
N ASP A 201 -14.06 3.17 4.51
CA ASP A 201 -14.51 1.89 4.00
C ASP A 201 -13.48 0.79 4.27
N LEU A 202 -12.35 1.10 4.91
CA LEU A 202 -11.29 0.14 5.22
C LEU A 202 -11.51 -0.43 6.62
N VAL A 203 -11.37 -1.74 6.76
CA VAL A 203 -11.42 -2.42 8.06
C VAL A 203 -10.00 -2.76 8.47
N PHE A 204 -9.49 -2.02 9.45
CA PHE A 204 -8.21 -2.30 10.09
C PHE A 204 -8.40 -3.18 11.31
N VAL A 205 -7.45 -4.09 11.55
CA VAL A 205 -7.37 -4.88 12.78
C VAL A 205 -6.01 -4.79 13.42
N ASN A 206 -5.97 -5.00 14.73
CA ASN A 206 -4.75 -5.24 15.47
C ASN A 206 -4.87 -6.61 16.18
N LEU A 207 -4.03 -7.57 15.77
CA LEU A 207 -4.20 -8.97 16.20
C LEU A 207 -3.66 -9.22 17.62
N SER A 208 -2.64 -8.47 18.03
CA SER A 208 -2.07 -8.52 19.39
C SER A 208 -2.97 -7.86 20.44
N GLY A 209 -3.75 -6.85 20.03
CA GLY A 209 -4.56 -6.03 20.92
C GLY A 209 -3.77 -4.97 21.70
N ASP A 210 -2.48 -4.78 21.41
CA ASP A 210 -1.59 -3.87 22.13
C ASP A 210 -0.96 -2.76 21.27
N ALA A 211 -1.42 -2.58 20.01
CA ALA A 211 -0.99 -1.46 19.19
C ALA A 211 -1.38 -0.11 19.82
N PRO A 212 -0.63 0.97 19.50
CA PRO A 212 -1.08 2.34 19.76
C PRO A 212 -2.48 2.61 19.18
N ALA A 213 -3.10 3.69 19.64
CA ALA A 213 -4.40 4.12 19.12
C ALA A 213 -4.35 4.27 17.59
N PHE A 214 -5.44 3.88 16.91
CA PHE A 214 -5.49 3.90 15.45
C PHE A 214 -5.26 5.31 14.89
N GLU A 215 -5.73 6.33 15.59
CA GLU A 215 -5.55 7.74 15.25
C GLU A 215 -4.06 8.12 15.19
N GLU A 216 -3.23 7.56 16.06
CA GLU A 216 -1.77 7.80 16.03
C GLU A 216 -1.12 7.15 14.81
N PHE A 217 -1.60 5.96 14.43
CA PHE A 217 -1.13 5.21 13.27
C PHE A 217 -1.48 5.91 11.95
N ILE A 218 -2.71 6.42 11.80
CA ILE A 218 -3.17 7.02 10.54
C ILE A 218 -2.79 8.50 10.37
N ALA A 219 -2.54 9.22 11.48
CA ALA A 219 -2.27 10.66 11.46
C ALA A 219 -1.14 11.13 10.51
N PRO A 220 -0.01 10.40 10.33
CA PRO A 220 1.00 10.80 9.36
C PRO A 220 0.47 10.88 7.92
N LEU A 221 -0.39 9.94 7.51
CA LEU A 221 -1.02 9.93 6.20
C LEU A 221 -2.05 11.05 6.09
N GLU A 222 -2.91 11.23 7.10
CA GLU A 222 -3.93 12.28 7.08
C GLU A 222 -3.31 13.68 7.00
N ARG A 223 -2.22 13.94 7.75
CA ARG A 223 -1.47 15.21 7.66
C ARG A 223 -0.86 15.42 6.28
N ARG A 224 -0.40 14.36 5.62
CA ARG A 224 0.13 14.46 4.25
C ARG A 224 -0.95 14.86 3.26
N TRP A 225 -2.16 14.34 3.44
CA TRP A 225 -3.28 14.56 2.53
C TRP A 225 -4.13 15.79 2.84
N GLU A 226 -4.03 16.35 4.04
CA GLU A 226 -4.72 17.58 4.47
C GLU A 226 -4.72 18.70 3.40
N PRO A 227 -3.59 19.03 2.74
CA PRO A 227 -3.56 20.09 1.73
C PRO A 227 -4.35 19.79 0.46
N PHE A 228 -4.63 18.51 0.20
CA PHE A 228 -5.23 18.02 -1.04
C PHE A 228 -6.74 17.81 -0.91
N TRP A 229 -7.17 17.07 0.12
CA TRP A 229 -8.59 16.76 0.33
C TRP A 229 -9.33 17.78 1.22
N GLY A 230 -8.60 18.71 1.84
CA GLY A 230 -9.12 19.78 2.68
C GLY A 230 -9.90 19.30 3.92
N ALA A 231 -10.72 20.18 4.48
CA ALA A 231 -11.51 19.91 5.68
C ALA A 231 -12.58 18.82 5.50
N GLY A 232 -13.02 18.57 4.26
CA GLY A 232 -13.92 17.47 3.95
C GLY A 232 -13.20 16.11 3.99
N GLY A 233 -11.91 16.10 3.73
CA GLY A 233 -11.09 14.90 3.79
C GLY A 233 -11.66 13.76 2.95
N SER A 234 -11.48 12.57 3.47
CA SER A 234 -12.09 11.31 3.05
C SER A 234 -13.62 11.28 3.11
N SER A 235 -14.30 12.18 3.82
CA SER A 235 -15.77 12.26 3.79
C SER A 235 -16.32 12.76 2.44
N LEU A 236 -15.46 13.23 1.54
CA LEU A 236 -15.80 13.58 0.16
C LEU A 236 -15.76 12.38 -0.78
N LEU A 237 -15.18 11.26 -0.35
CA LEU A 237 -15.05 10.07 -1.18
C LEU A 237 -16.37 9.31 -1.26
N ARG A 238 -16.69 8.82 -2.45
CA ARG A 238 -17.88 8.03 -2.75
C ARG A 238 -17.50 6.79 -3.53
N ARG A 239 -18.10 5.67 -3.14
CA ARG A 239 -17.98 4.41 -3.86
C ARG A 239 -19.23 4.22 -4.71
N ALA A 240 -19.07 4.09 -6.02
CA ALA A 240 -20.16 3.69 -6.88
C ALA A 240 -20.50 2.20 -6.69
N PRO A 241 -21.76 1.76 -6.81
CA PRO A 241 -22.10 0.34 -6.77
C PRO A 241 -21.47 -0.48 -7.91
N SER A 242 -21.35 0.11 -9.10
CA SER A 242 -20.67 -0.46 -10.26
C SER A 242 -19.23 0.06 -10.38
N HIS A 243 -18.38 -0.71 -11.06
CA HIS A 243 -17.03 -0.26 -11.48
C HIS A 243 -16.12 0.27 -10.36
N SER A 244 -16.33 -0.16 -9.12
CA SER A 244 -15.57 0.32 -7.95
C SER A 244 -14.73 -0.75 -7.27
N SER A 245 -14.72 -1.99 -7.77
CA SER A 245 -14.02 -3.12 -7.16
C SER A 245 -13.22 -3.88 -8.21
N ILE A 246 -11.98 -4.21 -7.86
CA ILE A 246 -11.06 -5.04 -8.64
C ILE A 246 -10.49 -6.09 -7.68
N ARG A 247 -10.44 -7.35 -8.12
CA ARG A 247 -9.95 -8.45 -7.32
C ARG A 247 -9.04 -9.34 -8.15
N LEU A 248 -7.79 -9.51 -7.73
CA LEU A 248 -6.77 -10.27 -8.43
C LEU A 248 -6.12 -11.28 -7.48
N GLU A 249 -5.99 -12.54 -7.92
CA GLU A 249 -5.23 -13.55 -7.18
C GLU A 249 -3.79 -13.57 -7.70
N VAL A 250 -2.84 -13.42 -6.78
CA VAL A 250 -1.42 -13.36 -7.07
C VAL A 250 -0.74 -14.57 -6.42
N PRO A 251 -0.25 -15.55 -7.20
CA PRO A 251 0.47 -16.72 -6.69
C PRO A 251 1.91 -16.34 -6.30
N ALA A 252 2.02 -15.44 -5.33
CA ALA A 252 3.26 -14.93 -4.78
C ALA A 252 3.10 -14.53 -3.31
N ASN A 253 4.23 -14.43 -2.62
CA ASN A 253 4.31 -13.88 -1.29
C ASN A 253 3.91 -12.39 -1.26
N TRP A 254 3.18 -11.98 -0.22
CA TRP A 254 2.62 -10.63 -0.08
C TRP A 254 3.65 -9.50 -0.20
N LYS A 255 4.88 -9.73 0.26
CA LYS A 255 5.95 -8.74 0.20
C LYS A 255 6.29 -8.37 -1.23
N LEU A 256 6.19 -9.33 -2.17
CA LEU A 256 6.50 -9.06 -3.58
C LEU A 256 5.51 -8.09 -4.23
N ALA A 257 4.23 -8.16 -3.87
CA ALA A 257 3.23 -7.19 -4.33
C ALA A 257 3.52 -5.79 -3.77
N VAL A 258 3.87 -5.70 -2.48
CA VAL A 258 4.25 -4.42 -1.86
C VAL A 258 5.52 -3.85 -2.47
N GLU A 259 6.56 -4.67 -2.65
CA GLU A 259 7.84 -4.27 -3.24
C GLU A 259 7.70 -3.77 -4.67
N ASN A 260 6.86 -4.43 -5.47
CA ASN A 260 6.55 -4.03 -6.84
C ASN A 260 5.92 -2.62 -6.87
N TYR A 261 5.00 -2.34 -5.95
CA TYR A 261 4.34 -1.05 -5.87
C TYR A 261 5.25 0.12 -5.43
N LEU A 262 6.33 -0.16 -4.69
CA LEU A 262 7.19 0.86 -4.10
C LEU A 262 8.17 1.50 -5.10
N GLU A 263 8.36 0.91 -6.28
CA GLU A 263 9.32 1.36 -7.28
C GLU A 263 8.67 1.58 -8.65
N ALA A 264 9.20 2.53 -9.43
CA ALA A 264 8.70 2.89 -10.76
C ALA A 264 9.65 2.40 -11.87
N TYR A 265 10.74 1.74 -11.47
CA TYR A 265 11.81 1.30 -12.34
C TYR A 265 11.31 0.32 -13.41
N HIS A 266 10.29 -0.49 -13.10
CA HIS A 266 9.66 -1.41 -14.04
C HIS A 266 8.70 -0.72 -15.03
N LEU A 267 8.22 0.50 -14.77
CA LEU A 267 7.18 1.18 -15.56
C LEU A 267 7.47 1.17 -17.09
N PRO A 268 8.67 1.53 -17.59
CA PRO A 268 8.90 1.60 -19.03
C PRO A 268 8.79 0.25 -19.75
N THR A 269 8.97 -0.86 -19.02
CA THR A 269 9.01 -2.21 -19.57
C THR A 269 7.68 -2.93 -19.38
N VAL A 270 7.14 -2.91 -18.16
CA VAL A 270 5.94 -3.66 -17.76
C VAL A 270 4.68 -2.88 -18.09
N HIS A 271 4.67 -1.56 -17.86
CA HIS A 271 3.52 -0.68 -18.08
C HIS A 271 3.79 0.40 -19.14
N PRO A 272 4.06 0.04 -20.41
CA PRO A 272 4.35 1.02 -21.45
C PRO A 272 3.17 1.99 -21.71
N ALA A 273 1.93 1.61 -21.35
CA ALA A 273 0.77 2.49 -21.39
C ALA A 273 0.79 3.50 -20.23
N LEU A 274 0.97 3.04 -18.98
CA LEU A 274 1.06 3.92 -17.80
C LEU A 274 2.25 4.88 -17.92
N ASN A 275 3.42 4.41 -18.35
CA ASN A 275 4.63 5.23 -18.49
C ASN A 275 4.48 6.38 -19.52
N ARG A 276 3.44 6.38 -20.37
CA ARG A 276 3.13 7.52 -21.24
C ARG A 276 2.45 8.67 -20.50
N PHE A 277 1.69 8.36 -19.45
CA PHE A 277 0.89 9.32 -18.68
C PHE A 277 1.47 9.60 -17.29
N SER A 278 2.35 8.72 -16.80
CA SER A 278 3.14 8.86 -15.57
C SER A 278 4.55 8.33 -15.84
N PRO A 279 5.44 9.11 -16.47
CA PRO A 279 6.76 8.66 -16.87
C PRO A 279 7.68 8.42 -15.67
N LEU A 280 8.54 7.40 -15.76
CA LEU A 280 9.55 7.09 -14.74
C LEU A 280 10.36 8.31 -14.27
N ALA A 281 10.71 9.21 -15.20
CA ALA A 281 11.55 10.38 -14.90
C ALA A 281 10.86 11.42 -13.98
N ASP A 282 9.53 11.36 -13.87
CA ASP A 282 8.71 12.33 -13.15
C ASP A 282 8.25 11.80 -11.77
N HIS A 283 8.87 10.72 -11.28
CA HIS A 283 8.59 10.16 -9.96
C HIS A 283 9.62 10.58 -8.91
N GLU A 284 9.15 10.96 -7.73
CA GLU A 284 9.93 11.18 -6.52
C GLU A 284 9.61 10.09 -5.47
N ILE A 285 10.62 9.65 -4.73
CA ILE A 285 10.45 8.69 -3.63
C ILE A 285 10.26 9.43 -2.31
N HIS A 286 9.28 9.00 -1.53
CA HIS A 286 9.02 9.48 -0.18
C HIS A 286 9.10 8.34 0.84
N LEU A 287 9.68 8.64 2.01
CA LEU A 287 9.87 7.68 3.10
C LEU A 287 9.29 8.23 4.40
N GLY A 288 8.59 7.38 5.14
CA GLY A 288 8.09 7.61 6.48
C GLY A 288 8.64 6.57 7.46
N GLU A 289 8.05 6.45 8.64
CA GLU A 289 8.42 5.41 9.62
C GLU A 289 7.73 4.08 9.31
N ASP A 290 6.40 4.11 9.18
CA ASP A 290 5.56 2.95 8.86
C ASP A 290 4.86 3.09 7.49
N PHE A 291 5.46 3.88 6.59
CA PHE A 291 5.02 3.98 5.20
C PHE A 291 6.18 4.38 4.29
N ALA A 292 6.08 4.04 3.01
CA ALA A 292 6.95 4.55 1.94
C ALA A 292 6.16 4.60 0.63
N GLY A 293 6.67 5.28 -0.38
CA GLY A 293 6.03 5.24 -1.70
C GLY A 293 6.52 6.35 -2.60
N GLN A 294 5.65 6.76 -3.53
CA GLN A 294 6.02 7.62 -4.64
C GLN A 294 5.10 8.83 -4.77
N LEU A 295 5.64 9.87 -5.39
CA LEU A 295 4.91 11.01 -5.91
C LEU A 295 5.18 11.06 -7.41
N SER A 296 4.13 11.04 -8.24
CA SER A 296 4.26 11.39 -9.65
C SER A 296 3.93 12.86 -9.85
N HIS A 297 4.76 13.57 -10.60
CA HIS A 297 4.50 14.95 -11.04
C HIS A 297 3.85 15.01 -12.43
N CYS A 298 3.50 13.86 -13.00
CA CYS A 298 2.85 13.78 -14.29
C CYS A 298 1.73 12.75 -14.22
N TYR A 299 0.50 13.24 -14.22
CA TYR A 299 -0.73 12.47 -14.30
C TYR A 299 -1.70 13.22 -15.21
N THR A 300 -2.32 12.50 -16.14
CA THR A 300 -3.28 13.11 -17.06
C THR A 300 -4.69 12.91 -16.53
N LEU A 301 -5.27 13.97 -15.96
CA LEU A 301 -6.65 13.97 -15.49
C LEU A 301 -7.63 13.68 -16.64
N GLY A 302 -8.48 12.67 -16.49
CA GLY A 302 -9.38 12.24 -17.58
C GLY A 302 -8.65 11.67 -18.80
N ALA A 303 -7.49 11.04 -18.62
CA ALA A 303 -6.75 10.39 -19.71
C ALA A 303 -7.66 9.48 -20.55
N GLY A 304 -7.73 9.73 -21.86
CA GLY A 304 -8.56 8.95 -22.77
C GLY A 304 -10.02 9.40 -22.86
N THR A 305 -10.43 10.47 -22.17
CA THR A 305 -11.79 11.03 -22.20
C THR A 305 -11.79 12.54 -22.50
N ALA A 306 -12.96 13.09 -22.87
CA ALA A 306 -13.11 14.52 -23.15
C ALA A 306 -13.39 15.38 -21.90
N ARG A 307 -13.61 14.73 -20.76
CA ARG A 307 -13.95 15.31 -19.46
C ARG A 307 -13.40 14.40 -18.34
N HIS A 308 -13.38 14.89 -17.12
CA HIS A 308 -12.90 14.16 -15.94
C HIS A 308 -13.99 14.00 -14.87
N LEU A 309 -13.75 13.12 -13.90
CA LEU A 309 -14.57 13.02 -12.68
C LEU A 309 -14.40 14.29 -11.83
N PRO A 310 -15.36 14.62 -10.94
CA PRO A 310 -15.18 15.77 -10.04
C PRO A 310 -13.91 15.62 -9.22
N VAL A 311 -13.29 16.76 -8.88
CA VAL A 311 -12.04 16.81 -8.13
C VAL A 311 -12.26 17.26 -6.70
N PHE A 312 -11.29 16.98 -5.82
CA PHE A 312 -11.25 17.55 -4.47
C PHE A 312 -11.24 19.08 -4.54
N PRO A 313 -12.20 19.77 -3.88
CA PRO A 313 -12.28 21.23 -3.93
C PRO A 313 -11.05 21.96 -3.38
N ALA A 314 -10.32 21.31 -2.47
CA ALA A 314 -9.10 21.85 -1.87
C ALA A 314 -7.84 21.55 -2.68
N TRP A 315 -7.90 20.64 -3.67
CA TRP A 315 -6.74 20.25 -4.45
C TRP A 315 -6.27 21.44 -5.29
N PRO A 316 -5.00 21.89 -5.15
CA PRO A 316 -4.53 23.03 -5.91
C PRO A 316 -4.55 22.73 -7.42
N GLU A 317 -5.19 23.59 -8.22
CA GLU A 317 -5.28 23.41 -9.68
C GLU A 317 -3.92 23.23 -10.37
N ALA A 318 -2.89 23.93 -9.86
CA ALA A 318 -1.51 23.80 -10.35
C ALA A 318 -0.89 22.40 -10.11
N LEU A 319 -1.52 21.57 -9.28
CA LEU A 319 -1.09 20.23 -8.90
C LEU A 319 -2.07 19.15 -9.39
N TYR A 320 -3.01 19.44 -10.30
CA TYR A 320 -3.92 18.42 -10.84
C TYR A 320 -3.20 17.28 -11.57
N GLU A 321 -1.97 17.52 -12.00
CA GLU A 321 -1.12 16.51 -12.63
C GLU A 321 -0.28 15.72 -11.61
N GLU A 322 -0.43 15.96 -10.31
CA GLU A 322 0.25 15.18 -9.28
C GLU A 322 -0.58 13.99 -8.80
N ALA A 323 0.10 12.90 -8.49
CA ALA A 323 -0.50 11.71 -7.88
C ALA A 323 0.38 11.18 -6.74
N GLN A 324 -0.26 10.77 -5.65
CA GLN A 324 0.41 10.26 -4.44
C GLN A 324 0.19 8.76 -4.34
N TYR A 325 1.29 7.99 -4.28
CA TYR A 325 1.27 6.52 -4.22
C TYR A 325 1.94 5.97 -2.95
N PRO A 326 1.45 6.27 -1.72
CA PRO A 326 2.01 5.68 -0.51
C PRO A 326 1.53 4.24 -0.29
N ALA A 327 2.44 3.39 0.16
CA ALA A 327 2.15 2.14 0.84
C ALA A 327 2.20 2.36 2.35
N LEU A 328 1.05 2.27 3.02
CA LEU A 328 0.95 2.22 4.47
C LEU A 328 1.22 0.79 4.92
N PHE A 329 2.31 0.60 5.66
CA PHE A 329 2.76 -0.72 6.07
C PHE A 329 1.82 -1.33 7.13
N PRO A 330 1.59 -2.66 7.09
CA PRO A 330 2.24 -3.61 6.20
C PRO A 330 1.66 -3.70 4.79
N ASN A 331 0.36 -3.44 4.59
CA ASN A 331 -0.35 -4.05 3.46
C ASN A 331 -1.41 -3.19 2.76
N THR A 332 -1.41 -1.86 2.96
CA THR A 332 -2.40 -0.96 2.35
C THR A 332 -1.72 -0.02 1.36
N LEU A 333 -1.97 -0.22 0.07
CA LEU A 333 -1.41 0.58 -1.02
C LEU A 333 -2.45 1.59 -1.51
N LEU A 334 -2.06 2.85 -1.63
CA LEU A 334 -2.99 3.96 -1.82
C LEU A 334 -2.57 4.79 -3.01
N GLY A 335 -3.47 5.06 -3.95
CA GLY A 335 -3.25 6.05 -4.99
C GLY A 335 -4.24 7.18 -4.87
N LEU A 336 -3.77 8.36 -4.46
CA LEU A 336 -4.58 9.56 -4.36
C LEU A 336 -4.26 10.51 -5.51
N GLN A 337 -5.29 10.88 -6.26
CA GLN A 337 -5.27 11.85 -7.34
C GLN A 337 -6.35 12.91 -7.12
N ALA A 338 -6.35 13.94 -7.95
CA ALA A 338 -7.28 15.05 -7.83
C ALA A 338 -8.77 14.61 -7.87
N ASP A 339 -9.11 13.58 -8.65
CA ASP A 339 -10.50 13.15 -8.90
C ASP A 339 -10.89 11.80 -8.28
N HIS A 340 -9.93 11.03 -7.75
CA HIS A 340 -10.21 9.74 -7.15
C HIS A 340 -9.15 9.29 -6.16
N LEU A 341 -9.54 8.31 -5.34
CA LEU A 341 -8.64 7.48 -4.54
C LEU A 341 -8.83 6.02 -5.00
N PHE A 342 -7.74 5.32 -5.28
CA PHE A 342 -7.75 3.86 -5.22
C PHE A 342 -7.09 3.38 -3.94
N VAL A 343 -7.63 2.31 -3.37
CA VAL A 343 -7.08 1.61 -2.21
C VAL A 343 -6.95 0.15 -2.58
N MET A 344 -5.72 -0.38 -2.62
CA MET A 344 -5.43 -1.79 -2.80
C MET A 344 -4.98 -2.39 -1.47
N VAL A 345 -5.70 -3.40 -0.99
CA VAL A 345 -5.34 -4.15 0.21
C VAL A 345 -4.67 -5.45 -0.23
N ILE A 346 -3.45 -5.66 0.25
CA ILE A 346 -2.68 -6.89 0.05
C ILE A 346 -3.08 -7.87 1.14
N ILE A 347 -3.87 -8.89 0.80
CA ILE A 347 -4.41 -9.89 1.73
C ILE A 347 -3.59 -11.18 1.59
N PRO A 348 -2.57 -11.41 2.44
CA PRO A 348 -1.83 -12.67 2.48
C PRO A 348 -2.73 -13.84 2.89
N LEU A 349 -2.89 -14.84 2.02
CA LEU A 349 -3.64 -16.06 2.32
C LEU A 349 -2.69 -17.13 2.86
N THR A 350 -1.64 -17.44 2.10
CA THR A 350 -0.54 -18.34 2.46
C THR A 350 0.81 -17.69 2.13
N HIS A 351 1.92 -18.32 2.52
CA HIS A 351 3.26 -17.83 2.23
C HIS A 351 3.56 -17.53 0.74
N ASP A 352 2.82 -18.15 -0.17
CA ASP A 352 2.98 -18.09 -1.63
C ASP A 352 1.69 -17.70 -2.36
N ARG A 353 0.65 -17.26 -1.64
CA ARG A 353 -0.62 -16.81 -2.24
C ARG A 353 -1.12 -15.56 -1.56
N THR A 354 -1.38 -14.56 -2.39
CA THR A 354 -1.85 -13.24 -1.97
C THR A 354 -3.08 -12.88 -2.78
N LEU A 355 -4.05 -12.24 -2.14
CA LEU A 355 -5.19 -11.63 -2.80
C LEU A 355 -4.98 -10.12 -2.81
N GLU A 356 -5.04 -9.51 -3.99
CA GLU A 356 -5.10 -8.06 -4.13
C GLU A 356 -6.55 -7.66 -4.29
N GLU A 357 -7.06 -6.90 -3.32
CA GLU A 357 -8.42 -6.39 -3.37
C GLU A 357 -8.41 -4.88 -3.40
N THR A 358 -8.87 -4.31 -4.50
CA THR A 358 -8.87 -2.85 -4.72
C THR A 358 -10.28 -2.29 -4.70
N ARG A 359 -10.42 -1.10 -4.11
CA ARG A 359 -11.59 -0.24 -4.22
C ARG A 359 -11.25 1.09 -4.85
N LEU A 360 -12.12 1.57 -5.73
CA LEU A 360 -12.05 2.89 -6.36
C LEU A 360 -13.12 3.79 -5.73
N TYR A 361 -12.70 4.98 -5.32
CA TYR A 361 -13.54 6.02 -4.74
C TYR A 361 -13.42 7.30 -5.56
N CYS A 362 -14.55 7.87 -5.94
CA CYS A 362 -14.63 9.13 -6.68
C CYS A 362 -14.98 10.28 -5.73
N VAL A 363 -14.66 11.52 -6.11
CA VAL A 363 -14.88 12.68 -5.24
C VAL A 363 -16.27 13.30 -5.47
N GLY A 364 -17.03 13.54 -4.40
CA GLY A 364 -18.32 14.24 -4.44
C GLY A 364 -19.52 13.33 -4.72
N ASP A 365 -20.71 13.74 -4.29
CA ASP A 365 -21.95 12.97 -4.45
C ASP A 365 -22.36 12.81 -5.92
N GLU A 366 -22.08 13.83 -6.73
CA GLU A 366 -22.37 13.82 -8.16
C GLU A 366 -21.52 12.80 -8.92
N SER A 367 -20.35 12.42 -8.40
CA SER A 367 -19.44 11.49 -9.06
C SER A 367 -19.97 10.06 -9.18
N VAL A 368 -21.04 9.71 -8.45
CA VAL A 368 -21.72 8.41 -8.54
C VAL A 368 -23.03 8.46 -9.33
N ALA A 369 -23.38 9.62 -9.88
CA ALA A 369 -24.54 9.76 -10.75
C ALA A 369 -24.34 9.01 -12.09
N GLU A 370 -25.45 8.69 -12.76
CA GLU A 370 -25.46 8.00 -14.06
C GLU A 370 -24.65 8.77 -15.12
N ASP A 371 -24.69 10.10 -15.07
CA ASP A 371 -23.94 11.01 -15.94
C ASP A 371 -22.41 10.82 -15.89
N PHE A 372 -21.85 10.11 -14.91
CA PHE A 372 -20.41 9.85 -14.80
C PHE A 372 -20.05 8.35 -14.93
N GLU A 373 -21.00 7.48 -15.26
CA GLU A 373 -20.79 6.03 -15.33
C GLU A 373 -19.73 5.62 -16.36
N ASP A 374 -19.73 6.27 -17.53
CA ASP A 374 -18.72 6.10 -18.57
C ASP A 374 -17.30 6.39 -18.06
N LEU A 375 -17.11 7.47 -17.28
CA LEU A 375 -15.81 7.83 -16.73
C LEU A 375 -15.35 6.83 -15.67
N ARG A 376 -16.26 6.40 -14.79
CA ARG A 376 -15.98 5.34 -13.81
C ARG A 376 -15.60 4.03 -14.49
N GLN A 377 -16.29 3.66 -15.58
CA GLN A 377 -15.97 2.47 -16.35
C GLN A 377 -14.60 2.56 -17.04
N VAL A 378 -14.22 3.72 -17.56
CA VAL A 378 -12.88 3.95 -18.14
C VAL A 378 -11.81 3.84 -17.05
N GLN A 379 -12.00 4.53 -15.92
CA GLN A 379 -11.07 4.46 -14.78
C GLN A 379 -10.92 3.04 -14.24
N HIS A 380 -12.02 2.32 -14.06
CA HIS A 380 -12.03 0.92 -13.61
C HIS A 380 -11.24 0.01 -14.53
N ARG A 381 -11.46 0.10 -15.85
CA ARG A 381 -10.70 -0.68 -16.83
C ARG A 381 -9.21 -0.33 -16.80
N PHE A 382 -8.89 0.95 -16.79
CA PHE A 382 -7.50 1.41 -16.76
C PHE A 382 -6.73 0.82 -15.58
N TRP A 383 -7.25 0.96 -14.36
CA TRP A 383 -6.60 0.40 -13.17
C TRP A 383 -6.61 -1.13 -13.16
N THR A 384 -7.67 -1.77 -13.64
CA THR A 384 -7.71 -3.24 -13.76
C THR A 384 -6.61 -3.74 -14.68
N GLU A 385 -6.40 -3.09 -15.82
CA GLU A 385 -5.35 -3.45 -16.78
C GLU A 385 -3.96 -3.24 -16.19
N VAL A 386 -3.69 -2.08 -15.59
CA VAL A 386 -2.40 -1.77 -14.94
C VAL A 386 -2.07 -2.80 -13.87
N PHE A 387 -2.97 -3.07 -12.91
CA PHE A 387 -2.70 -4.02 -11.83
C PHE A 387 -2.55 -5.46 -12.35
N ALA A 388 -3.24 -5.84 -13.42
CA ALA A 388 -3.11 -7.16 -14.01
C ALA A 388 -1.76 -7.38 -14.72
N GLU A 389 -1.12 -6.32 -15.24
CA GLU A 389 0.20 -6.39 -15.88
C GLU A 389 1.30 -6.84 -14.90
N ASP A 390 1.16 -6.50 -13.61
CA ASP A 390 2.14 -6.84 -12.56
C ASP A 390 2.17 -8.31 -12.17
N ILE A 391 1.03 -9.02 -12.30
CA ILE A 391 0.87 -10.41 -11.83
C ILE A 391 1.97 -11.31 -12.41
N GLY A 392 2.29 -11.15 -13.69
CA GLY A 392 3.29 -11.96 -14.37
C GLY A 392 4.70 -11.75 -13.81
N VAL A 393 5.05 -10.50 -13.50
CA VAL A 393 6.37 -10.13 -12.95
C VAL A 393 6.49 -10.62 -11.51
N VAL A 394 5.49 -10.34 -10.67
CA VAL A 394 5.46 -10.74 -9.26
C VAL A 394 5.47 -12.26 -9.11
N THR A 395 4.70 -12.99 -9.92
CA THR A 395 4.73 -14.46 -9.95
C THR A 395 6.08 -15.00 -10.43
N GLY A 396 6.68 -14.36 -11.44
CA GLY A 396 8.02 -14.69 -11.91
C GLY A 396 9.09 -14.50 -10.83
N MET A 397 8.98 -13.42 -10.04
CA MET A 397 9.84 -13.13 -8.89
C MET A 397 9.70 -14.18 -7.78
N GLN A 398 8.47 -14.66 -7.49
CA GLN A 398 8.23 -15.76 -6.56
C GLN A 398 8.94 -17.04 -7.03
N ALA A 399 8.71 -17.43 -8.29
CA ALA A 399 9.32 -18.63 -8.86
C ALA A 399 10.85 -18.55 -8.87
N GLY A 400 11.41 -17.37 -9.18
CA GLY A 400 12.85 -17.14 -9.17
C GLY A 400 13.50 -17.33 -7.79
N ARG A 401 12.80 -16.96 -6.72
CA ARG A 401 13.28 -17.11 -5.32
C ARG A 401 13.36 -18.57 -4.84
N ALA A 402 12.74 -19.51 -5.57
CA ALA A 402 12.96 -20.94 -5.30
C ALA A 402 14.35 -21.43 -5.77
N SER A 403 15.08 -20.64 -6.56
CA SER A 403 16.41 -21.00 -7.05
C SER A 403 17.45 -20.89 -5.94
N PRO A 404 18.24 -21.96 -5.66
CA PRO A 404 19.36 -21.88 -4.72
C PRO A 404 20.52 -21.01 -5.22
N GLY A 405 20.48 -20.58 -6.49
CA GLY A 405 21.48 -19.69 -7.09
C GLY A 405 21.20 -18.19 -6.92
N PHE A 406 20.08 -17.83 -6.29
CA PHE A 406 19.69 -16.45 -5.99
C PHE A 406 19.42 -16.35 -4.49
N ASP A 407 19.83 -15.27 -3.82
CA ASP A 407 19.44 -14.98 -2.44
C ASP A 407 19.53 -13.48 -2.17
N GLY A 408 18.41 -12.86 -1.77
CA GLY A 408 18.30 -11.42 -1.53
C GLY A 408 18.29 -10.60 -2.82
N GLY A 409 19.33 -10.71 -3.64
CA GLY A 409 19.54 -9.82 -4.77
C GLY A 409 20.04 -8.44 -4.33
N VAL A 410 20.16 -7.54 -5.30
CA VAL A 410 20.73 -6.19 -5.12
C VAL A 410 19.71 -5.16 -5.58
N LEU A 411 19.45 -4.19 -4.71
CA LEU A 411 18.58 -3.04 -4.99
C LEU A 411 19.41 -1.84 -5.45
N THR A 412 18.91 -1.11 -6.44
CA THR A 412 19.55 0.13 -6.91
C THR A 412 19.43 1.23 -5.85
N PRO A 413 20.53 1.93 -5.51
CA PRO A 413 20.54 2.99 -4.49
C PRO A 413 19.69 4.21 -4.84
N VAL A 414 19.22 4.33 -6.09
CA VAL A 414 18.46 5.48 -6.57
C VAL A 414 16.97 5.17 -6.65
N MET A 415 16.60 4.09 -7.35
CA MET A 415 15.19 3.79 -7.67
C MET A 415 14.51 2.93 -6.62
N ASP A 416 15.25 2.09 -5.91
CA ASP A 416 14.69 1.09 -4.98
C ASP A 416 14.75 1.57 -3.53
N LYS A 417 14.85 2.88 -3.27
CA LYS A 417 14.99 3.39 -1.90
C LYS A 417 13.77 3.07 -1.04
N ALA A 418 12.57 3.15 -1.62
CA ALA A 418 11.33 2.80 -0.93
C ALA A 418 11.27 1.29 -0.65
N THR A 419 11.63 0.46 -1.63
CA THR A 419 11.72 -1.00 -1.50
C THR A 419 12.75 -1.41 -0.44
N ALA A 420 13.93 -0.80 -0.44
CA ALA A 420 14.97 -1.06 0.56
C ALA A 420 14.53 -0.62 1.98
N HIS A 421 13.83 0.51 2.08
CA HIS A 421 13.24 0.95 3.33
C HIS A 421 12.21 -0.05 3.86
N PHE A 422 11.32 -0.55 3.00
CA PHE A 422 10.37 -1.61 3.35
C PHE A 422 11.09 -2.91 3.78
N HIS A 423 12.13 -3.33 3.08
CA HIS A 423 12.93 -4.50 3.46
C HIS A 423 13.58 -4.33 4.83
N GLN A 424 14.15 -3.16 5.12
CA GLN A 424 14.70 -2.84 6.43
C GLN A 424 13.61 -2.83 7.52
N TRP A 425 12.43 -2.30 7.19
CA TRP A 425 11.26 -2.27 8.08
C TRP A 425 10.79 -3.68 8.45
N VAL A 426 10.69 -4.59 7.47
CA VAL A 426 10.38 -6.02 7.69
C VAL A 426 11.50 -6.69 8.48
N ALA A 427 12.75 -6.57 8.01
CA ALA A 427 13.92 -7.23 8.61
C ALA A 427 14.08 -6.90 10.09
N LYS A 428 13.91 -5.62 10.47
CA LYS A 428 13.94 -5.18 11.86
C LYS A 428 12.91 -5.92 12.72
N ARG A 429 11.70 -6.12 12.22
CA ARG A 429 10.60 -6.79 12.94
C ARG A 429 10.80 -8.29 13.06
N VAL A 430 11.31 -8.94 12.02
CA VAL A 430 11.65 -10.38 12.06
C VAL A 430 13.02 -10.66 12.71
N GLY A 431 13.71 -9.63 13.22
CA GLY A 431 14.95 -9.79 13.98
C GLY A 431 16.19 -10.09 13.13
N VAL A 432 16.21 -9.62 11.87
CA VAL A 432 17.32 -9.78 10.94
C VAL A 432 17.94 -8.43 10.62
N THR A 433 19.27 -8.41 10.48
CA THR A 433 20.01 -7.23 10.01
C THR A 433 20.32 -7.41 8.52
N LEU A 434 19.86 -6.46 7.70
CA LEU A 434 20.29 -6.32 6.33
C LEU A 434 21.57 -5.48 6.32
N GLY A 435 22.59 -5.97 5.60
CA GLY A 435 23.91 -5.34 5.51
C GLY A 435 24.04 -4.31 4.40
#